data_AF-A0AAU5DGP2-F1
#
_entry.id   AF-A0AAU5DGP2-F1
#
_cell.length_a   1.000
_cell.length_b   1.000
_cell.length_c   1.000
_cell.angle_alpha   90.00
_cell.angle_beta   90.00
_cell.angle_gamma   90.00
#
_symmetry.space_group_name_H-M   'P 1'
#
loop_
_entity.id
_entity.type
_entity.pdbx_description
1 polymer ?
#
loop_
_entity_poly.entity_id
_entity_poly.type
_entity_poly.pdbx_seq_one_letter_code
_entity_poly.pdbx_strand_id
1 'polypeptide(L)'
;MCLALSGGSTGFHTANPATAAAATGSELTRLAALYHSSLDWDDPAGPSPWPREQQEAFRREADTALRTLRRELGDGWAVEDRR
;
A
#
# COMPACT_ATOMS: atom_id res chain seq x y z
N MET A 1 20.08 -8.07 -30.90
CA MET A 1 20.30 -6.70 -30.41
C MET A 1 20.63 -6.80 -28.92
N CYS A 2 21.92 -6.78 -28.58
CA CYS A 2 22.41 -6.93 -27.22
C CYS A 2 22.53 -5.55 -26.56
N LEU A 3 22.04 -5.39 -25.34
CA LEU A 3 22.34 -4.22 -24.51
C LEU A 3 23.20 -4.69 -23.34
N ALA A 4 24.46 -4.26 -23.35
CA ALA A 4 25.46 -4.53 -22.34
C ALA A 4 25.16 -3.71 -21.07
N LEU A 5 25.13 -4.37 -19.92
CA LEU A 5 25.19 -3.72 -18.61
C LEU A 5 26.64 -3.81 -18.12
N SER A 6 27.42 -2.75 -18.35
CA SER A 6 28.70 -2.52 -17.68
C SER A 6 28.47 -1.56 -16.53
N GLY A 7 28.75 -1.99 -15.29
CA GLY A 7 28.74 -1.11 -14.13
C GLY A 7 28.89 -1.84 -12.79
N GLY A 8 30.15 -2.13 -12.43
CA GLY A 8 30.73 -2.00 -11.08
C GLY A 8 30.02 -2.58 -9.86
N SER A 9 30.56 -3.70 -9.35
CA SER A 9 30.29 -4.22 -8.01
C SER A 9 30.73 -3.26 -6.90
N THR A 10 29.80 -2.83 -6.04
CA THR A 10 30.05 -2.59 -4.61
C THR A 10 28.78 -2.95 -3.82
N GLY A 11 28.87 -4.05 -3.06
CA GLY A 11 27.91 -4.60 -2.09
C GLY A 11 26.52 -3.96 -1.92
N PHE A 12 25.47 -4.64 -2.44
CA PHE A 12 24.11 -4.45 -1.96
C PHE A 12 23.84 -5.39 -0.77
N HIS A 13 23.99 -4.86 0.44
CA HIS A 13 23.26 -5.40 1.58
C HIS A 13 21.80 -4.92 1.47
N THR A 14 20.89 -5.88 1.55
CA THR A 14 19.50 -5.73 2.01
C THR A 14 18.43 -5.25 1.03
N ALA A 15 17.41 -6.13 0.92
CA ALA A 15 16.08 -5.97 0.34
C ALA A 15 16.00 -5.55 -1.14
N ASN A 16 15.70 -6.52 -2.00
CA ASN A 16 15.26 -6.27 -3.36
C ASN A 16 13.99 -5.38 -3.33
N PRO A 17 13.98 -4.20 -3.97
CA PRO A 17 12.81 -3.31 -3.97
C PRO A 17 11.57 -3.98 -4.58
N ALA A 18 11.74 -4.96 -5.46
CA ALA A 18 10.64 -5.73 -6.04
C ALA A 18 9.90 -6.60 -5.00
N THR A 19 10.59 -7.10 -3.96
CA THR A 19 9.95 -7.88 -2.89
C THR A 19 9.26 -7.01 -1.85
N ALA A 20 9.80 -5.82 -1.58
CA ALA A 20 9.19 -4.86 -0.65
C ALA A 20 7.86 -4.33 -1.23
N ALA A 21 7.86 -3.95 -2.51
CA ALA A 21 6.65 -3.56 -3.24
C ALA A 21 5.59 -4.70 -3.30
N ALA A 22 6.02 -5.96 -3.40
CA ALA A 22 5.10 -7.10 -3.38
C ALA A 22 4.46 -7.32 -2.00
N ALA A 23 5.23 -7.15 -0.91
CA ALA A 23 4.71 -7.24 0.46
C ALA A 23 3.73 -6.09 0.76
N THR A 24 4.11 -4.86 0.41
CA THR A 24 3.24 -3.68 0.55
C THR A 24 1.98 -3.80 -0.31
N GLY A 25 2.10 -4.31 -1.54
CA GLY A 25 0.95 -4.61 -2.41
C GLY A 25 0.00 -5.67 -1.83
N SER A 26 0.55 -6.69 -1.16
CA SER A 26 -0.25 -7.73 -0.49
C SER A 26 -1.03 -7.16 0.70
N GLU A 27 -0.41 -6.28 1.49
CA GLU A 27 -1.07 -5.60 2.61
C GLU A 27 -2.16 -4.63 2.11
N LEU A 28 -1.91 -3.88 1.05
CA LEU A 28 -2.93 -3.02 0.43
C LEU A 28 -4.10 -3.83 -0.13
N THR A 29 -3.84 -5.01 -0.70
CA THR A 29 -4.89 -5.93 -1.17
C THR A 29 -5.73 -6.44 0.00
N ARG A 30 -5.10 -6.80 1.12
CA ARG A 30 -5.78 -7.20 2.35
C ARG A 30 -6.63 -6.06 2.91
N LEU A 31 -6.10 -4.84 2.96
CA LEU A 31 -6.83 -3.66 3.40
C LEU A 31 -8.01 -3.33 2.48
N ALA A 32 -7.87 -3.50 1.16
CA ALA A 32 -8.98 -3.33 0.22
C ALA A 32 -10.10 -4.35 0.46
N ALA A 33 -9.74 -5.62 0.67
CA ALA A 33 -10.71 -6.66 1.02
C ALA A 33 -11.40 -6.39 2.37
N LEU A 34 -10.67 -5.84 3.33
CA LEU A 34 -11.23 -5.45 4.63
C LEU A 34 -12.14 -4.23 4.48
N TYR A 35 -11.77 -3.22 3.69
CA TYR A 35 -12.63 -2.07 3.40
C TYR A 35 -13.94 -2.48 2.74
N HIS A 36 -13.93 -3.50 1.88
CA HIS A 36 -15.13 -4.02 1.26
C HIS A 36 -16.18 -4.52 2.29
N SER A 37 -15.75 -5.03 3.45
CA SER A 37 -16.67 -5.41 4.53
C SER A 37 -17.11 -4.24 5.42
N SER A 38 -16.51 -3.07 5.24
CA SER A 38 -16.95 -1.80 5.85
C SER A 38 -18.07 -1.11 5.07
N LEU A 39 -18.44 -1.63 3.90
CA LEU A 39 -19.52 -1.10 3.08
C LEU A 39 -20.76 -1.97 3.31
N ASP A 40 -21.87 -1.31 3.64
CA ASP A 40 -23.18 -1.93 3.55
C ASP A 40 -23.61 -1.87 2.07
N TRP A 41 -23.56 -3.01 1.39
CA TRP A 41 -23.97 -3.11 -0.02
C TRP A 41 -25.49 -3.15 -0.18
N ASP A 42 -26.24 -3.39 0.90
CA ASP A 42 -27.69 -3.36 0.94
C ASP A 42 -28.21 -1.93 1.16
N ASP A 43 -27.50 -1.14 1.98
CA ASP A 43 -27.73 0.31 2.17
C ASP A 43 -26.46 1.15 1.93
N PRO A 44 -26.08 1.42 0.67
CA PRO A 44 -24.86 2.15 0.35
C PRO A 44 -24.89 3.63 0.74
N ALA A 45 -26.08 4.18 1.05
CA ALA A 45 -26.23 5.54 1.56
C ALA A 45 -26.23 5.59 3.10
N GLY A 46 -26.36 4.43 3.75
CA GLY A 46 -26.32 4.26 5.19
C GLY A 46 -24.92 4.42 5.78
N PRO A 47 -24.83 4.60 7.12
CA PRO A 47 -23.54 4.63 7.79
C PRO A 47 -22.85 3.26 7.67
N SER A 48 -21.51 3.28 7.62
CA SER A 48 -20.73 2.05 7.65
C SER A 48 -21.15 1.16 8.83
N PRO A 49 -21.32 -0.16 8.63
CA PRO A 49 -21.63 -1.11 9.69
C PRO A 49 -20.51 -1.25 10.72
N TRP A 50 -19.33 -0.70 10.43
CA TRP A 50 -18.21 -0.72 11.35
C TRP A 50 -18.36 0.29 12.50
N PRO A 51 -18.06 -0.12 13.74
CA PRO A 51 -17.94 0.82 14.83
C PRO A 51 -16.77 1.78 14.60
N ARG A 52 -16.87 2.98 15.18
CA ARG A 52 -15.87 4.05 15.01
C ARG A 52 -14.44 3.60 15.33
N GLU A 53 -14.25 2.78 16.35
CA GLU A 53 -12.94 2.25 16.76
C GLU A 53 -12.30 1.41 15.65
N GLN A 54 -13.10 0.58 14.96
CA GLN A 54 -12.64 -0.24 13.85
C GLN A 54 -12.30 0.61 12.63
N GLN A 55 -13.09 1.65 12.34
CA GLN A 55 -12.77 2.61 11.30
C GLN A 55 -11.46 3.37 11.58
N GLU A 56 -11.23 3.77 12.84
CA GLU A 56 -10.00 4.44 13.26
C GLU A 56 -8.78 3.51 13.19
N ALA A 57 -8.92 2.25 13.57
CA ALA A 57 -7.85 1.24 13.44
C ALA A 57 -7.48 1.05 11.96
N PHE A 58 -8.47 0.84 11.10
CA PHE A 58 -8.27 0.70 9.66
C PHE A 58 -7.55 1.92 9.05
N ARG A 59 -7.96 3.14 9.42
CA ARG A 59 -7.30 4.37 8.95
C ARG A 59 -5.81 4.39 9.32
N ARG A 60 -5.45 3.98 10.54
CA ARG A 60 -4.04 3.94 10.97
C ARG A 60 -3.23 2.90 10.21
N GLU A 61 -3.81 1.73 9.95
CA GLU A 61 -3.18 0.65 9.17
C GLU A 61 -2.99 1.07 7.71
N ALA A 62 -4.02 1.65 7.08
CA ALA A 62 -3.97 2.18 5.72
C ALA A 62 -2.94 3.31 5.58
N ASP A 63 -2.91 4.27 6.51
CA ASP A 63 -1.92 5.36 6.49
C ASP A 63 -0.49 4.82 6.63
N THR A 64 -0.30 3.74 7.38
CA THR A 64 1.01 3.09 7.54
C THR A 64 1.45 2.40 6.25
N ALA A 65 0.57 1.59 5.66
CA ALA A 65 0.83 0.94 4.38
C ALA A 65 1.12 1.95 3.26
N LEU A 66 0.38 3.06 3.22
CA LEU A 66 0.59 4.14 2.24
C LEU A 66 1.93 4.86 2.43
N ARG A 67 2.35 5.12 3.67
CA ARG A 67 3.68 5.69 3.96
C ARG A 67 4.80 4.75 3.54
N THR A 68 4.65 3.44 3.77
CA THR A 68 5.62 2.44 3.32
C THR A 68 5.69 2.42 1.79
N LEU A 69 4.54 2.40 1.10
CA LEU A 69 4.49 2.46 -0.36
C LEU A 69 5.17 3.71 -0.91
N ARG A 70 4.90 4.88 -0.33
CA ARG A 70 5.53 6.15 -0.75
C ARG A 70 7.05 6.11 -0.60
N ARG A 71 7.56 5.52 0.48
CA ARG A 71 9.00 5.35 0.69
C ARG A 71 9.62 4.38 -0.32
N GLU A 72 8.91 3.31 -0.67
CA GLU A 72 9.37 2.31 -1.63
C GLU A 72 9.37 2.83 -3.07
N LEU A 73 8.35 3.61 -3.46
CA LEU A 73 8.26 4.23 -4.78
C LEU A 73 9.28 5.38 -4.95
N GLY A 74 9.68 6.02 -3.85
CA GLY A 74 10.60 7.16 -3.85
C GLY A 74 9.96 8.45 -4.37
N ASP A 75 10.73 9.54 -4.34
CA ASP A 75 10.26 10.91 -4.64
C ASP A 75 9.86 11.14 -6.11
N GLY A 76 10.03 10.12 -6.97
CA GLY A 76 9.63 10.18 -8.38
C GLY A 76 8.15 9.95 -8.66
N TRP A 77 7.36 9.58 -7.63
CA TRP A 77 5.94 9.26 -7.79
C TRP A 77 5.06 10.13 -6.88
N ALA A 78 4.12 10.87 -7.48
CA ALA A 78 3.10 11.60 -6.76
C ALA A 78 1.97 10.63 -6.34
N VAL A 79 1.90 10.29 -5.06
CA VAL A 79 0.82 9.48 -4.49
C VAL A 79 -0.23 10.41 -3.88
N GLU A 80 -1.29 10.71 -4.62
CA GLU A 80 -2.46 11.46 -4.13
C GLU A 80 -3.41 10.54 -3.35
N ASP A 81 -3.77 10.95 -2.13
CA ASP A 81 -4.87 10.38 -1.35
C ASP A 81 -5.99 11.43 -1.29
N ARG A 82 -7.17 11.12 -1.83
CA ARG A 82 -8.32 12.03 -1.82
C ARG A 82 -9.34 11.45 -0.85
N ARG A 83 -9.48 12.10 0.31
CA ARG A 83 -10.28 11.63 1.45
C ARG A 83 -11.54 12.45 1.65
#